data_AF-A0A1V1T6R9-F1
#
_entry.id   AF-A0A1V1T6R9-F1
#
_cell.length_a   1.000
_cell.length_b   1.000
_cell.length_c   1.000
_cell.angle_alpha   90.00
_cell.angle_beta   90.00
_cell.angle_gamma   90.00
#
_symmetry.space_group_name_H-M   'P 1'
#
loop_
_entity.id
_entity.type
_entity.pdbx_description
1 polymer ?
#
loop_
_entity_poly.entity_id
_entity_poly.type
_entity_poly.pdbx_seq_one_letter_code
_entity_poly.pdbx_strand_id
1 'polypeptide(L)'
;MLDIISFGMGIKTWAVTSSVLRRLSRDQSKPRDTNSESSRGFTASDFSGRARATAAARRKIEKLPLAVQLLDDPSSVNQQPSSPLFAKLPAELRELVWDYALTAYEDLDALYPLDRPYARPGQAAPLRVALDLLLTCRAVYLEAFLVPFQVNPMVVFDGHPDVVPPNNPLQCTPSNLRLCRQLRPWQFANISSVDMSVQQFMLEGGSIERVSRLSGNKGRHAGHEARGFTLAGYASFAPTKETNTLAGDMMLRPRAAETRAALIKSIFMGKKITHLTLRMSRTDWWAWTSCPQAGANDPHDALRLEPMINVTDRRETSSAMLEGYEARKEGRQPDFNLDEFEKQGRWGMQFAEYWPDLQTLELVLETYVVKESQLDSVVECAKLWTFPLNEGRQLEWNGEEESSIRWRGAREYSYDDELGMSWPNEQPNKHESPSKDIPVTQWRPTVDDEADAGLGQEFVMKSLVFTRRRSVDATVPLDI
;
A
#
# COMPACT_ATOMS: atom_id res chain seq x y z
N MET A 1 12.91 -11.74 19.92
CA MET A 1 11.52 -11.79 20.43
C MET A 1 10.69 -11.16 19.33
N LEU A 2 10.31 -11.98 18.34
CA LEU A 2 9.67 -11.57 17.09
C LEU A 2 8.18 -11.86 17.27
N ASP A 3 7.38 -10.83 17.51
CA ASP A 3 5.93 -10.96 17.49
C ASP A 3 5.47 -11.06 16.04
N ILE A 4 5.02 -12.26 15.70
CA ILE A 4 4.47 -12.63 14.40
C ILE A 4 3.05 -12.07 14.36
N ILE A 5 2.89 -10.90 13.73
CA ILE A 5 1.57 -10.40 13.32
C ILE A 5 1.03 -11.39 12.28
N SER A 6 -0.02 -12.11 12.67
CA SER A 6 -0.69 -13.12 11.87
C SER A 6 -1.47 -12.47 10.71
N PHE A 7 -0.85 -12.38 9.53
CA PHE A 7 -1.51 -11.94 8.30
C PHE A 7 -2.30 -13.10 7.66
N GLY A 8 -3.55 -13.26 8.09
CA GLY A 8 -4.51 -14.20 7.49
C GLY A 8 -5.12 -13.68 6.19
N MET A 9 -4.34 -13.48 5.12
CA MET A 9 -4.86 -13.03 3.82
C MET A 9 -4.14 -13.63 2.60
N GLY A 10 -4.34 -14.93 2.32
CA GLY A 10 -3.83 -15.57 1.09
C GLY A 10 -4.62 -16.78 0.54
N ILE A 11 -5.50 -17.38 1.34
CA ILE A 11 -5.96 -18.77 1.16
C ILE A 11 -6.72 -19.04 -0.17
N LYS A 12 -7.41 -18.04 -0.75
CA LYS A 12 -8.31 -18.29 -1.90
C LYS A 12 -7.61 -18.36 -3.26
N THR A 13 -6.57 -17.55 -3.49
CA THR A 13 -5.80 -17.62 -4.75
C THR A 13 -4.89 -18.85 -4.74
N TRP A 14 -4.37 -19.19 -3.57
CA TRP A 14 -3.60 -20.40 -3.31
C TRP A 14 -4.40 -21.69 -3.52
N ALA A 15 -5.67 -21.75 -3.12
CA ALA A 15 -6.51 -22.93 -3.39
C ALA A 15 -6.56 -23.28 -4.89
N VAL A 16 -6.44 -22.28 -5.78
CA VAL A 16 -6.39 -22.50 -7.22
C VAL A 16 -4.99 -22.95 -7.65
N THR A 17 -3.91 -22.21 -7.30
CA THR A 17 -2.53 -22.54 -7.72
C THR A 17 -1.95 -23.79 -7.04
N SER A 18 -2.23 -24.02 -5.75
CA SER A 18 -1.87 -25.22 -4.98
C SER A 18 -2.62 -26.46 -5.47
N SER A 19 -3.91 -26.33 -5.79
CA SER A 19 -4.68 -27.42 -6.43
C SER A 19 -4.14 -27.73 -7.83
N VAL A 20 -3.71 -26.72 -8.58
CA VAL A 20 -3.01 -26.91 -9.87
C VAL A 20 -1.71 -27.68 -9.66
N LEU A 21 -0.81 -27.21 -8.79
CA LEU A 21 0.51 -27.82 -8.57
C LEU A 21 0.42 -29.25 -8.01
N ARG A 22 -0.48 -29.51 -7.04
CA ARG A 22 -0.74 -30.88 -6.55
C ARG A 22 -1.31 -31.80 -7.64
N ARG A 23 -2.03 -31.26 -8.63
CA ARG A 23 -2.58 -32.05 -9.76
C ARG A 23 -1.53 -32.34 -10.83
N LEU A 24 -0.58 -31.42 -11.06
CA LEU A 24 0.56 -31.69 -11.95
C LEU A 24 1.40 -32.87 -11.47
N SER A 25 1.49 -33.09 -10.16
CA SER A 25 2.13 -34.28 -9.58
C SER A 25 1.36 -35.59 -9.86
N ARG A 26 0.02 -35.56 -9.98
CA ARG A 26 -0.78 -36.75 -10.29
C ARG A 26 -0.81 -37.12 -11.78
N ASP A 27 -0.91 -36.13 -12.67
CA ASP A 27 -1.07 -36.40 -14.11
C ASP A 27 0.23 -36.81 -14.82
N GLN A 28 1.41 -36.54 -14.24
CA GLN A 28 2.71 -37.02 -14.76
C GLN A 28 2.91 -38.54 -14.61
N SER A 29 2.03 -39.25 -13.89
CA SER A 29 2.12 -40.71 -13.68
C SER A 29 1.49 -41.56 -14.79
N LYS A 30 0.90 -40.95 -15.84
CA LYS A 30 0.25 -41.69 -16.94
C LYS A 30 1.06 -41.62 -18.24
N PRO A 31 1.54 -42.75 -18.78
CA PRO A 31 2.16 -42.78 -20.11
C PRO A 31 1.11 -42.46 -21.18
N ARG A 32 1.51 -41.68 -22.19
CA ARG A 32 0.63 -41.16 -23.22
C ARG A 32 1.00 -41.80 -24.56
N ASP A 33 0.15 -42.68 -25.06
CA ASP A 33 0.24 -43.23 -26.40
C ASP A 33 -0.09 -42.15 -27.45
N THR A 34 0.84 -41.93 -28.36
CA THR A 34 0.72 -41.00 -29.49
C THR A 34 0.40 -41.79 -30.76
N ASN A 35 -0.71 -41.47 -31.44
CA ASN A 35 -0.79 -41.71 -32.89
C ASN A 35 -1.83 -40.87 -33.64
N SER A 36 -1.42 -40.56 -34.87
CA SER A 36 -2.16 -40.11 -36.06
C SER A 36 -2.46 -38.61 -36.24
N GLU A 37 -1.71 -38.05 -37.20
CA GLU A 37 -1.94 -36.81 -37.93
C GLU A 37 -3.06 -37.00 -38.97
N SER A 38 -3.83 -35.93 -39.23
CA SER A 38 -4.65 -35.80 -40.43
C SER A 38 -4.66 -34.35 -40.90
N SER A 39 -4.05 -34.14 -42.06
CA SER A 39 -3.96 -32.85 -42.75
C SER A 39 -5.24 -32.54 -43.54
N ARG A 40 -5.80 -31.34 -43.41
CA ARG A 40 -6.74 -30.78 -44.38
C ARG A 40 -6.33 -29.35 -44.76
N GLY A 41 -6.22 -29.14 -46.08
CA GLY A 41 -5.84 -27.88 -46.70
C GLY A 41 -6.94 -26.82 -46.61
N PHE A 42 -6.51 -25.56 -46.57
CA PHE A 42 -7.38 -24.39 -46.58
C PHE A 42 -6.99 -23.44 -47.71
N THR A 43 -8.02 -22.90 -48.37
CA THR A 43 -7.96 -22.03 -49.54
C THR A 43 -7.70 -20.56 -49.19
N ALA A 44 -7.08 -19.85 -50.13
CA ALA A 44 -6.55 -18.51 -50.00
C ALA A 44 -7.58 -17.42 -50.34
N SER A 45 -8.36 -16.95 -49.37
CA SER A 45 -9.08 -15.66 -49.50
C SER A 45 -9.27 -14.87 -48.19
N ASP A 46 -8.71 -15.34 -47.06
CA ASP A 46 -9.05 -14.83 -45.71
C ASP A 46 -7.96 -13.99 -45.01
N PHE A 47 -6.92 -13.57 -45.75
CA PHE A 47 -5.68 -13.06 -45.13
C PHE A 47 -5.81 -11.70 -44.41
N SER A 48 -6.77 -10.85 -44.78
CA SER A 48 -6.93 -9.50 -44.20
C SER A 48 -7.59 -9.49 -42.81
N GLY A 49 -8.71 -10.20 -42.66
CA GLY A 49 -9.42 -10.35 -41.38
C GLY A 49 -8.63 -11.21 -40.39
N ARG A 50 -8.00 -12.27 -40.89
CA ARG A 50 -7.19 -13.19 -40.08
C ARG A 50 -5.92 -12.54 -39.57
N ALA A 51 -5.29 -11.61 -40.30
CA ALA A 51 -4.14 -10.83 -39.83
C ALA A 51 -4.50 -9.83 -38.71
N ARG A 52 -5.65 -9.14 -38.80
CA ARG A 52 -6.14 -8.27 -37.71
C ARG A 52 -6.60 -9.09 -36.50
N ALA A 53 -7.25 -10.22 -36.70
CA ALA A 53 -7.65 -11.14 -35.63
C ALA A 53 -6.45 -11.80 -34.96
N THR A 54 -5.42 -12.23 -35.70
CA THR A 54 -4.16 -12.75 -35.13
C THR A 54 -3.32 -11.66 -34.47
N ALA A 55 -3.30 -10.43 -34.98
CA ALA A 55 -2.67 -9.30 -34.28
C ALA A 55 -3.41 -8.93 -32.98
N ALA A 56 -4.74 -8.96 -32.99
CA ALA A 56 -5.56 -8.74 -31.79
C ALA A 56 -5.44 -9.90 -30.79
N ALA A 57 -5.37 -11.14 -31.26
CA ALA A 57 -5.11 -12.32 -30.43
C ALA A 57 -3.69 -12.31 -29.86
N ARG A 58 -2.67 -11.95 -30.65
CA ARG A 58 -1.29 -11.74 -30.18
C ARG A 58 -1.19 -10.62 -29.14
N ARG A 59 -1.87 -9.48 -29.37
CA ARG A 59 -1.98 -8.40 -28.36
C ARG A 59 -2.74 -8.81 -27.10
N LYS A 60 -3.63 -9.81 -27.17
CA LYS A 60 -4.30 -10.40 -26.00
C LYS A 60 -3.36 -11.37 -25.26
N ILE A 61 -2.57 -12.16 -25.99
CA ILE A 61 -1.58 -13.10 -25.42
C ILE A 61 -0.43 -12.34 -24.75
N GLU A 62 0.06 -11.24 -25.33
CA GLU A 62 1.09 -10.35 -24.74
C GLU A 62 0.65 -9.67 -23.43
N LYS A 63 -0.65 -9.70 -23.11
CA LYS A 63 -1.20 -9.10 -21.89
C LYS A 63 -1.38 -10.09 -20.75
N LEU A 64 -1.26 -11.39 -21.01
CA LEU A 64 -1.37 -12.43 -19.99
C LEU A 64 0.01 -12.71 -19.37
N PRO A 65 0.08 -13.03 -18.07
CA PRO A 65 1.34 -13.41 -17.46
C PRO A 65 1.85 -14.72 -18.05
N LEU A 66 3.17 -14.91 -18.03
CA LEU A 66 3.82 -16.17 -18.43
C LEU A 66 3.23 -17.38 -17.68
N ALA A 67 2.75 -17.17 -16.46
CA ALA A 67 2.13 -18.20 -15.63
C ALA A 67 0.96 -18.88 -16.36
N VAL A 68 0.13 -18.11 -17.06
CA VAL A 68 -0.99 -18.66 -17.84
C VAL A 68 -0.49 -19.52 -19.00
N GLN A 69 0.61 -19.14 -19.64
CA GLN A 69 1.19 -19.91 -20.74
C GLN A 69 1.83 -21.21 -20.24
N LEU A 70 2.49 -21.17 -19.08
CA LEU A 70 3.08 -22.37 -18.45
C LEU A 70 2.03 -23.40 -18.03
N LEU A 71 0.78 -22.99 -17.81
CA LEU A 71 -0.33 -23.91 -17.54
C LEU A 71 -0.87 -24.60 -18.79
N ASP A 72 -0.64 -24.02 -19.97
CA ASP A 72 -1.02 -24.64 -21.24
C ASP A 72 -0.09 -25.83 -21.57
N ASP A 73 1.16 -25.81 -21.08
CA ASP A 73 2.10 -26.93 -21.15
C ASP A 73 2.76 -27.23 -19.79
N PRO A 74 2.07 -27.99 -18.92
CA PRO A 74 2.60 -28.30 -17.60
C PRO A 74 3.81 -29.25 -17.61
N SER A 75 4.01 -29.98 -18.71
CA SER A 75 5.19 -30.87 -18.85
C SER A 75 6.49 -30.07 -18.94
N SER A 76 6.37 -28.81 -19.35
CA SER A 76 7.47 -27.85 -19.44
C SER A 76 7.94 -27.32 -18.08
N VAL A 77 7.24 -27.65 -16.99
CA VAL A 77 7.55 -27.22 -15.62
C VAL A 77 8.20 -28.39 -14.85
N ASN A 78 9.50 -28.29 -14.63
CA ASN A 78 10.21 -29.22 -13.74
C ASN A 78 9.83 -28.91 -12.28
N GLN A 79 9.30 -29.91 -11.56
CA GLN A 79 8.86 -29.80 -10.16
C GLN A 79 10.01 -29.64 -9.15
N GLN A 80 11.27 -29.68 -9.61
CA GLN A 80 12.47 -29.54 -8.79
C GLN A 80 12.55 -30.55 -7.63
N PRO A 81 12.34 -31.87 -7.85
CA PRO A 81 12.35 -32.85 -6.77
C PRO A 81 13.73 -33.02 -6.10
N SER A 82 14.81 -32.56 -6.76
CA SER A 82 16.15 -32.51 -6.18
C SER A 82 16.42 -31.28 -5.33
N SER A 83 15.56 -30.26 -5.40
CA SER A 83 15.70 -29.04 -4.60
C SER A 83 15.14 -29.25 -3.20
N PRO A 84 15.90 -29.03 -2.11
CA PRO A 84 15.37 -29.10 -0.75
C PRO A 84 14.16 -28.19 -0.53
N LEU A 85 14.12 -27.06 -1.24
CA LEU A 85 13.02 -26.10 -1.17
C LEU A 85 11.68 -26.73 -1.60
N PHE A 86 11.69 -27.52 -2.68
CA PHE A 86 10.48 -28.18 -3.19
C PHE A 86 10.26 -29.59 -2.61
N ALA A 87 11.34 -30.28 -2.25
CA ALA A 87 11.30 -31.65 -1.75
C ALA A 87 11.03 -31.77 -0.25
N LYS A 88 11.46 -30.77 0.56
CA LYS A 88 11.35 -30.82 2.02
C LYS A 88 10.39 -29.79 2.60
N LEU A 89 10.33 -28.59 2.03
CA LEU A 89 9.43 -27.56 2.56
C LEU A 89 8.00 -27.74 2.01
N PRO A 90 6.98 -27.71 2.87
CA PRO A 90 5.60 -27.62 2.43
C PRO A 90 5.35 -26.25 1.78
N ALA A 91 4.29 -26.16 0.98
CA ALA A 91 3.99 -24.97 0.20
C ALA A 91 3.74 -23.72 1.07
N GLU A 92 3.20 -23.92 2.27
CA GLU A 92 2.93 -22.86 3.25
C GLU A 92 4.22 -22.21 3.75
N LEU A 93 5.29 -22.99 3.98
CA LEU A 93 6.58 -22.42 4.35
C LEU A 93 7.27 -21.77 3.15
N ARG A 94 7.07 -22.29 1.93
CA ARG A 94 7.57 -21.62 0.72
C ARG A 94 6.89 -20.28 0.51
N GLU A 95 5.59 -20.17 0.79
CA GLU A 95 4.84 -18.90 0.72
C GLU A 95 5.47 -17.84 1.64
N LEU A 96 5.78 -18.19 2.90
CA LEU A 96 6.49 -17.27 3.81
C LEU A 96 7.86 -16.84 3.26
N VAL A 97 8.59 -17.76 2.62
CA VAL A 97 9.86 -17.44 1.96
C VAL A 97 9.63 -16.49 0.78
N TRP A 98 8.60 -16.71 -0.03
CA TRP A 98 8.23 -15.84 -1.15
C TRP A 98 7.84 -14.46 -0.67
N ASP A 99 6.99 -14.36 0.35
CA ASP A 99 6.56 -13.10 0.94
C ASP A 99 7.75 -12.31 1.46
N TYR A 100 8.61 -12.95 2.26
CA TYR A 100 9.79 -12.29 2.80
C TYR A 100 10.77 -11.85 1.71
N ALA A 101 11.10 -12.73 0.76
CA ALA A 101 12.06 -12.43 -0.29
C ALA A 101 11.57 -11.39 -1.30
N LEU A 102 10.25 -11.30 -1.51
CA LEU A 102 9.63 -10.39 -2.48
C LEU A 102 9.02 -9.15 -1.82
N THR A 103 9.16 -8.99 -0.51
CA THR A 103 8.92 -7.73 0.19
C THR A 103 10.04 -6.74 -0.17
N ALA A 104 9.65 -5.50 -0.43
CA ALA A 104 10.57 -4.43 -0.78
C ALA A 104 11.45 -4.06 0.40
N TYR A 105 12.74 -3.81 0.14
CA TYR A 105 13.74 -3.42 1.13
C TYR A 105 14.58 -2.27 0.60
N GLU A 106 15.22 -1.52 1.49
CA GLU A 106 16.08 -0.39 1.13
C GLU A 106 17.38 -0.87 0.47
N ASP A 107 17.72 -0.32 -0.70
CA ASP A 107 18.99 -0.59 -1.36
C ASP A 107 20.12 0.22 -0.71
N LEU A 108 20.73 -0.34 0.35
CA LEU A 108 21.76 0.35 1.14
C LEU A 108 23.03 0.70 0.36
N ASP A 109 23.22 0.15 -0.84
CA ASP A 109 24.29 0.55 -1.75
C ASP A 109 24.00 1.89 -2.46
N ALA A 110 22.76 2.37 -2.38
CA ALA A 110 22.24 3.57 -3.06
C ALA A 110 21.56 4.55 -2.09
N LEU A 111 22.17 4.81 -0.93
CA LEU A 111 21.63 5.74 0.07
C LEU A 111 21.34 7.13 -0.51
N TYR A 112 20.18 7.68 -0.18
CA TYR A 112 19.87 9.06 -0.47
C TYR A 112 20.78 10.01 0.32
N PRO A 113 21.09 11.20 -0.20
CA PRO A 113 21.74 12.24 0.59
C PRO A 113 20.93 12.58 1.86
N LEU A 114 21.59 12.76 3.00
CA LEU A 114 20.95 12.98 4.31
C LEU A 114 20.15 14.29 4.38
N ASP A 115 20.56 15.29 3.60
CA ASP A 115 19.97 16.63 3.53
C ASP A 115 18.66 16.67 2.74
N ARG A 116 18.26 15.57 2.11
CA ARG A 116 17.00 15.49 1.36
C ARG A 116 15.81 15.32 2.29
N PRO A 117 14.71 16.05 2.06
CA PRO A 117 13.56 16.03 2.99
C PRO A 117 12.89 14.65 3.06
N TYR A 118 12.95 13.86 1.98
CA TYR A 118 12.43 12.49 1.93
C TYR A 118 13.33 11.43 2.61
N ALA A 119 14.57 11.75 2.97
CA ALA A 119 15.48 10.80 3.60
C ALA A 119 15.12 10.64 5.08
N ARG A 120 14.67 9.44 5.47
CA ARG A 120 14.23 9.10 6.85
C ARG A 120 14.27 7.58 7.08
N PRO A 121 14.16 7.08 8.32
CA PRO A 121 14.04 5.64 8.58
C PRO A 121 12.90 5.01 7.77
N GLY A 122 13.18 3.88 7.12
CA GLY A 122 12.24 3.22 6.20
C GLY A 122 12.13 3.88 4.82
N GLN A 123 12.89 4.95 4.56
CA GLN A 123 13.05 5.60 3.26
C GLN A 123 14.47 6.18 3.09
N ALA A 124 15.49 5.38 3.46
CA ALA A 124 16.91 5.71 3.38
C ALA A 124 17.47 5.69 1.97
N ALA A 125 16.89 4.84 1.13
CA ALA A 125 17.36 4.52 -0.19
C ALA A 125 16.17 4.13 -1.08
N PRO A 126 16.38 3.99 -2.40
CA PRO A 126 15.40 3.38 -3.27
C PRO A 126 15.02 1.99 -2.78
N LEU A 127 13.72 1.68 -2.84
CA LEU A 127 13.25 0.35 -2.50
C LEU A 127 13.55 -0.63 -3.65
N ARG A 128 14.08 -1.79 -3.30
CA ARG A 128 14.36 -2.90 -4.21
C ARG A 128 13.53 -4.11 -3.85
N VAL A 129 13.13 -4.88 -4.85
CA VAL A 129 12.48 -6.19 -4.70
C VAL A 129 13.36 -7.24 -5.35
N ALA A 130 13.60 -8.38 -4.70
CA ALA A 130 14.47 -9.45 -5.22
C ALA A 130 13.79 -10.27 -6.34
N LEU A 131 13.45 -9.61 -7.45
CA LEU A 131 12.75 -10.21 -8.59
C LEU A 131 13.56 -11.31 -9.31
N ASP A 132 14.88 -11.37 -9.10
CA ASP A 132 15.75 -12.44 -9.59
C ASP A 132 15.27 -13.81 -9.13
N LEU A 133 14.62 -13.87 -7.96
CA LEU A 133 13.97 -15.08 -7.47
C LEU A 133 12.96 -15.65 -8.47
N LEU A 134 12.16 -14.80 -9.12
CA LEU A 134 11.16 -15.20 -10.12
C LEU A 134 11.79 -15.73 -11.42
N LEU A 135 13.08 -15.44 -11.64
CA LEU A 135 13.84 -15.89 -12.80
C LEU A 135 14.55 -17.23 -12.56
N THR A 136 14.56 -17.75 -11.34
CA THR A 136 15.30 -18.98 -10.98
C THR A 136 14.78 -20.22 -11.69
N CYS A 137 13.47 -20.49 -11.62
CA CYS A 137 12.82 -21.55 -12.39
C CYS A 137 11.31 -21.35 -12.54
N ARG A 138 10.69 -22.10 -13.45
CA ARG A 138 9.25 -22.05 -13.74
C ARG A 138 8.37 -22.42 -12.53
N ALA A 139 8.84 -23.32 -11.66
CA ALA A 139 8.10 -23.70 -10.46
C ALA A 139 8.00 -22.53 -9.47
N VAL A 140 9.11 -21.83 -9.21
CA VAL A 140 9.12 -20.61 -8.38
C VAL A 140 8.25 -19.53 -8.99
N TYR A 141 8.38 -19.28 -10.30
CA TYR A 141 7.55 -18.29 -10.99
C TYR A 141 6.05 -18.59 -10.83
N LEU A 142 5.62 -19.85 -11.00
CA LEU A 142 4.21 -20.22 -10.85
C LEU A 142 3.67 -20.05 -9.42
N GLU A 143 4.49 -20.27 -8.40
CA GLU A 143 4.10 -20.04 -7.00
C GLU A 143 4.09 -18.56 -6.63
N ALA A 144 5.00 -17.75 -7.18
CA ALA A 144 5.32 -16.43 -6.63
C ALA A 144 5.07 -15.22 -7.55
N PHE A 145 4.68 -15.37 -8.83
CA PHE A 145 4.62 -14.24 -9.78
C PHE A 145 3.66 -13.08 -9.39
N LEU A 146 2.70 -13.33 -8.51
CA LEU A 146 1.79 -12.30 -8.00
C LEU A 146 2.26 -11.69 -6.67
N VAL A 147 3.12 -12.39 -5.93
CA VAL A 147 3.55 -12.02 -4.58
C VAL A 147 4.13 -10.60 -4.52
N PRO A 148 4.97 -10.14 -5.48
CA PRO A 148 5.50 -8.77 -5.42
C PRO A 148 4.43 -7.68 -5.41
N PHE A 149 3.24 -7.95 -5.95
CA PHE A 149 2.14 -6.99 -5.92
C PHE A 149 1.27 -7.14 -4.68
N GLN A 150 1.30 -8.30 -4.02
CA GLN A 150 0.46 -8.62 -2.88
C GLN A 150 1.07 -8.15 -1.56
N VAL A 151 2.40 -8.24 -1.44
CA VAL A 151 3.13 -7.88 -0.21
C VAL A 151 3.62 -6.43 -0.21
N ASN A 152 3.76 -5.80 -1.39
CA ASN A 152 4.23 -4.42 -1.49
C ASN A 152 3.07 -3.45 -1.71
N PRO A 153 2.98 -2.37 -0.92
CA PRO A 153 1.95 -1.37 -1.09
C PRO A 153 2.15 -0.57 -2.38
N MET A 154 1.05 -0.04 -2.90
CA MET A 154 1.13 1.11 -3.79
C MET A 154 1.50 2.34 -2.97
N VAL A 155 2.62 2.99 -3.30
CA VAL A 155 3.09 4.16 -2.56
C VAL A 155 2.59 5.43 -3.24
N VAL A 156 1.87 6.27 -2.51
CA VAL A 156 1.25 7.50 -3.02
C VAL A 156 1.80 8.71 -2.28
N PHE A 157 2.34 9.69 -3.00
CA PHE A 157 2.73 10.96 -2.41
C PHE A 157 1.75 12.04 -2.83
N ASP A 158 0.97 12.54 -1.88
CA ASP A 158 0.00 13.63 -2.07
C ASP A 158 0.45 14.86 -1.27
N GLY A 159 1.49 15.53 -1.80
CA GLY A 159 2.16 16.67 -1.18
C GLY A 159 3.20 17.30 -2.12
N HIS A 160 4.18 18.00 -1.54
CA HIS A 160 5.23 18.68 -2.30
C HIS A 160 6.05 17.70 -3.17
N PRO A 161 6.39 18.03 -4.43
CA PRO A 161 7.20 17.15 -5.27
C PRO A 161 8.59 16.85 -4.69
N ASP A 162 9.15 17.74 -3.88
CA ASP A 162 10.49 17.56 -3.30
C ASP A 162 10.55 16.54 -2.16
N VAL A 163 9.40 16.16 -1.58
CA VAL A 163 9.34 15.07 -0.58
C VAL A 163 9.14 13.69 -1.23
N VAL A 164 9.16 13.64 -2.56
CA VAL A 164 9.00 12.40 -3.32
C VAL A 164 10.38 11.78 -3.58
N PRO A 165 10.71 10.63 -2.96
CA PRO A 165 11.97 9.97 -3.23
C PRO A 165 12.05 9.49 -4.68
N PRO A 166 13.23 9.55 -5.32
CA PRO A 166 13.38 9.07 -6.69
C PRO A 166 13.42 7.53 -6.76
N ASN A 167 13.06 6.96 -7.92
CA ASN A 167 13.31 5.55 -8.26
C ASN A 167 12.63 4.46 -7.40
N ASN A 168 11.63 4.79 -6.58
CA ASN A 168 10.88 3.76 -5.87
C ASN A 168 9.88 3.00 -6.79
N PRO A 169 9.82 1.66 -6.70
CA PRO A 169 8.83 0.85 -7.38
C PRO A 169 7.42 1.17 -6.88
N LEU A 170 6.42 1.03 -7.76
CA LEU A 170 4.99 1.24 -7.46
C LEU A 170 4.63 2.63 -6.90
N GLN A 171 5.55 3.59 -6.97
CA GLN A 171 5.34 4.95 -6.56
C GLN A 171 4.44 5.70 -7.54
N CYS A 172 3.48 6.46 -7.04
CA CYS A 172 2.73 7.43 -7.82
C CYS A 172 2.52 8.74 -7.05
N THR A 173 2.30 9.80 -7.81
CA THR A 173 1.79 11.07 -7.30
C THR A 173 0.48 11.35 -8.05
N PRO A 174 -0.48 12.09 -7.48
CA PRO A 174 -1.70 12.48 -8.19
C PRO A 174 -1.41 13.12 -9.56
N SER A 175 -0.31 13.87 -9.65
CA SER A 175 0.14 14.56 -10.87
C SER A 175 0.93 13.66 -11.83
N ASN A 176 1.53 12.57 -11.34
CA ASN A 176 2.38 11.68 -12.13
C ASN A 176 2.13 10.21 -11.77
N LEU A 177 1.31 9.57 -12.61
CA LEU A 177 0.92 8.17 -12.50
C LEU A 177 1.78 7.23 -13.36
N ARG A 178 2.94 7.70 -13.87
CA ARG A 178 3.71 6.98 -14.89
C ARG A 178 4.03 5.55 -14.50
N LEU A 179 4.42 5.28 -13.25
CA LEU A 179 4.78 3.93 -12.81
C LEU A 179 3.56 3.02 -12.65
N CYS A 180 2.47 3.48 -12.03
CA CYS A 180 1.23 2.71 -11.99
C CYS A 180 0.69 2.40 -13.40
N ARG A 181 0.84 3.34 -14.35
CA ARG A 181 0.47 3.13 -15.76
C ARG A 181 1.35 2.11 -16.50
N GLN A 182 2.55 1.81 -16.01
CA GLN A 182 3.41 0.75 -16.56
C GLN A 182 2.94 -0.65 -16.15
N LEU A 183 2.19 -0.76 -15.05
CA LEU A 183 1.66 -2.04 -14.60
C LEU A 183 0.62 -2.59 -15.59
N ARG A 184 0.71 -3.88 -15.84
CA ARG A 184 -0.35 -4.63 -16.51
C ARG A 184 -1.59 -4.66 -15.62
N PRO A 185 -2.81 -4.73 -16.17
CA PRO A 185 -4.02 -4.72 -15.36
C PRO A 185 -4.07 -5.82 -14.29
N TRP A 186 -3.55 -7.02 -14.59
CA TRP A 186 -3.48 -8.11 -13.61
C TRP A 186 -2.47 -7.82 -12.48
N GLN A 187 -1.37 -7.12 -12.75
CA GLN A 187 -0.40 -6.72 -11.71
C GLN A 187 -1.07 -5.74 -10.75
N PHE A 188 -1.67 -4.68 -11.32
CA PHE A 188 -2.39 -3.67 -10.54
C PHE A 188 -3.56 -4.28 -9.76
N ALA A 189 -4.33 -5.18 -10.36
CA ALA A 189 -5.45 -5.86 -9.68
C ALA A 189 -5.01 -6.63 -8.43
N ASN A 190 -3.75 -7.08 -8.34
CA ASN A 190 -3.26 -7.88 -7.23
C ASN A 190 -2.69 -7.07 -6.05
N ILE A 191 -2.66 -5.74 -6.15
CA ILE A 191 -2.32 -4.85 -5.02
C ILE A 191 -3.43 -4.87 -3.98
N SER A 192 -3.07 -5.02 -2.70
CA SER A 192 -3.98 -5.10 -1.55
C SER A 192 -3.69 -4.09 -0.43
N SER A 193 -2.64 -3.28 -0.56
CA SER A 193 -2.25 -2.27 0.41
C SER A 193 -1.85 -0.96 -0.26
N VAL A 194 -2.03 0.15 0.46
CA VAL A 194 -1.64 1.49 0.03
C VAL A 194 -0.84 2.13 1.16
N ASP A 195 0.28 2.76 0.83
CA ASP A 195 1.05 3.60 1.75
C ASP A 195 1.02 5.02 1.18
N MET A 196 0.40 5.97 1.87
CA MET A 196 0.31 7.34 1.41
C MET A 196 1.07 8.29 2.34
N SER A 197 1.99 9.07 1.77
CA SER A 197 2.55 10.26 2.43
C SER A 197 1.72 11.47 2.00
N VAL A 198 1.22 12.23 2.96
CA VAL A 198 0.23 13.29 2.71
C VAL A 198 0.49 14.52 3.55
N GLN A 199 0.38 15.69 2.94
CA GLN A 199 0.33 16.95 3.69
C GLN A 199 -1.03 17.09 4.40
N GLN A 200 -1.03 17.61 5.62
CA GLN A 200 -2.25 17.77 6.42
C GLN A 200 -3.35 18.53 5.67
N PHE A 201 -3.01 19.64 5.02
CA PHE A 201 -3.93 20.40 4.17
C PHE A 201 -4.53 19.54 3.05
N MET A 202 -3.72 18.68 2.42
CA MET A 202 -4.22 17.79 1.35
C MET A 202 -5.15 16.72 1.93
N LEU A 203 -4.80 16.17 3.09
CA LEU A 203 -5.59 15.18 3.82
C LEU A 203 -6.98 15.69 4.14
N GLU A 204 -7.04 16.84 4.81
CA GLU A 204 -8.28 17.56 5.14
C GLU A 204 -9.00 18.04 3.86
N GLY A 205 -8.25 18.21 2.77
CA GLY A 205 -8.73 18.62 1.45
C GLY A 205 -9.18 17.47 0.55
N GLY A 206 -9.43 16.27 1.11
CA GLY A 206 -10.00 15.13 0.38
C GLY A 206 -8.99 14.18 -0.26
N SER A 207 -7.75 14.08 0.26
CA SER A 207 -6.81 13.05 -0.20
C SER A 207 -7.36 11.64 -0.07
N ILE A 208 -8.13 11.32 0.99
CA ILE A 208 -8.68 9.98 1.21
C ILE A 208 -9.55 9.52 0.02
N GLU A 209 -10.42 10.40 -0.46
CA GLU A 209 -11.20 10.20 -1.69
C GLU A 209 -10.31 10.07 -2.92
N ARG A 210 -9.40 11.04 -3.15
CA ARG A 210 -8.55 11.07 -4.35
C ARG A 210 -7.71 9.80 -4.49
N VAL A 211 -7.06 9.39 -3.40
CA VAL A 211 -6.23 8.18 -3.36
C VAL A 211 -7.08 6.93 -3.55
N SER A 212 -8.28 6.87 -2.98
CA SER A 212 -9.23 5.75 -3.22
C SER A 212 -9.64 5.61 -4.68
N ARG A 213 -9.87 6.73 -5.38
CA ARG A 213 -10.16 6.72 -6.83
C ARG A 213 -8.94 6.27 -7.63
N LEU A 214 -7.75 6.65 -7.20
CA LEU A 214 -6.50 6.24 -7.83
C LEU A 214 -6.26 4.72 -7.67
N SER A 215 -6.49 4.17 -6.48
CA SER A 215 -6.38 2.72 -6.23
C SER A 215 -7.56 1.92 -6.80
N GLY A 216 -8.70 2.57 -7.02
CA GLY A 216 -9.93 1.99 -7.58
C GLY A 216 -10.71 1.14 -6.58
N ASN A 217 -10.77 1.57 -5.32
CA ASN A 217 -11.35 0.80 -4.21
C ASN A 217 -12.81 0.39 -4.45
N LYS A 218 -13.67 1.30 -4.94
CA LYS A 218 -15.08 0.98 -5.23
C LYS A 218 -15.23 -0.18 -6.23
N GLY A 219 -14.37 -0.21 -7.25
CA GLY A 219 -14.34 -1.30 -8.23
C GLY A 219 -13.84 -2.62 -7.65
N ARG A 220 -12.77 -2.57 -6.84
CA ARG A 220 -12.24 -3.75 -6.13
C ARG A 220 -13.27 -4.33 -5.16
N HIS A 221 -13.96 -3.47 -4.42
CA HIS A 221 -15.03 -3.85 -3.49
C HIS A 221 -16.16 -4.60 -4.20
N ALA A 222 -16.59 -4.10 -5.36
CA ALA A 222 -17.62 -4.72 -6.20
C ALA A 222 -17.15 -6.01 -6.91
N GLY A 223 -15.88 -6.43 -6.75
CA GLY A 223 -15.33 -7.58 -7.47
C GLY A 223 -15.30 -7.36 -8.98
N HIS A 224 -14.88 -6.17 -9.41
CA HIS A 224 -14.74 -5.86 -10.83
C HIS A 224 -13.35 -6.24 -11.36
N GLU A 225 -13.25 -6.42 -12.67
CA GLU A 225 -11.99 -6.68 -13.36
C GLU A 225 -11.23 -5.38 -13.64
N ALA A 226 -9.92 -5.38 -13.41
CA ALA A 226 -9.05 -4.26 -13.76
C ALA A 226 -8.96 -4.08 -15.27
N ARG A 227 -9.16 -2.84 -15.73
CA ARG A 227 -9.05 -2.42 -17.14
C ARG A 227 -7.86 -1.49 -17.41
N GLY A 228 -7.08 -1.17 -16.38
CA GLY A 228 -5.97 -0.22 -16.45
C GLY A 228 -6.39 1.14 -15.87
N PHE A 229 -6.02 2.22 -16.55
CA PHE A 229 -6.27 3.60 -16.09
C PHE A 229 -7.08 4.39 -17.12
N THR A 230 -7.93 5.30 -16.64
CA THR A 230 -8.67 6.26 -17.46
C THR A 230 -7.75 7.36 -18.00
N LEU A 231 -8.24 8.18 -18.93
CA LEU A 231 -7.51 9.36 -19.42
C LEU A 231 -7.20 10.34 -18.29
N ALA A 232 -8.12 10.49 -17.34
CA ALA A 232 -7.95 11.29 -16.13
C ALA A 232 -6.96 10.67 -15.12
N GLY A 233 -6.46 9.46 -15.39
CA GLY A 233 -5.49 8.79 -14.54
C GLY A 233 -6.07 7.91 -13.45
N TYR A 234 -7.38 7.90 -13.21
CA TYR A 234 -7.96 7.01 -12.20
C TYR A 234 -7.95 5.54 -12.63
N ALA A 235 -7.84 4.63 -11.67
CA ALA A 235 -7.97 3.21 -11.93
C ALA A 235 -9.36 2.88 -12.50
N SER A 236 -9.38 2.05 -13.53
CA SER A 236 -10.59 1.61 -14.20
C SER A 236 -10.87 0.15 -13.85
N PHE A 237 -12.04 -0.10 -13.27
CA PHE A 237 -12.55 -1.41 -12.97
C PHE A 237 -13.95 -1.55 -13.58
N ALA A 238 -14.22 -2.66 -14.24
CA ALA A 238 -15.52 -2.91 -14.86
C ALA A 238 -16.08 -4.27 -14.46
N PRO A 239 -17.41 -4.43 -14.39
CA PRO A 239 -18.04 -5.72 -14.21
C PRO A 239 -17.46 -6.74 -15.20
N THR A 240 -17.35 -7.99 -14.74
CA THR A 240 -17.01 -9.10 -15.64
C THR A 240 -18.12 -9.16 -16.67
N LYS A 241 -17.81 -8.87 -17.94
CA LYS A 241 -18.77 -9.17 -19.00
C LYS A 241 -18.90 -10.68 -19.01
N GLU A 242 -20.09 -11.20 -18.75
CA GLU A 242 -20.40 -12.59 -19.05
C GLU A 242 -20.19 -12.74 -20.55
N THR A 243 -18.98 -13.13 -20.93
CA THR A 243 -18.72 -13.53 -22.30
C THR A 243 -19.55 -14.78 -22.47
N ASN A 244 -20.69 -14.66 -23.16
CA ASN A 244 -21.40 -15.77 -23.77
C ASN A 244 -20.34 -16.58 -24.52
N THR A 245 -19.83 -17.61 -23.86
CA THR A 245 -18.71 -18.38 -24.35
C THR A 245 -19.21 -19.02 -25.64
N LEU A 246 -18.77 -18.49 -26.78
CA LEU A 246 -18.95 -19.11 -28.07
C LEU A 246 -18.39 -20.52 -27.93
N ALA A 247 -19.30 -21.50 -27.92
CA ALA A 247 -19.05 -22.93 -27.75
C ALA A 247 -18.22 -23.56 -28.89
N GLY A 248 -17.49 -22.74 -29.65
CA GLY A 248 -16.95 -23.11 -30.96
C GLY A 248 -15.47 -23.46 -31.00
N ASP A 249 -14.70 -23.30 -29.92
CA ASP A 249 -13.25 -23.53 -30.02
C ASP A 249 -12.64 -24.07 -28.71
N MET A 250 -12.28 -25.37 -28.74
CA MET A 250 -11.00 -25.92 -28.31
C MET A 250 -11.13 -27.33 -27.69
N MET A 251 -10.43 -28.28 -28.33
CA MET A 251 -10.12 -29.63 -27.87
C MET A 251 -9.12 -29.67 -26.68
N LEU A 252 -9.27 -28.78 -25.69
CA LEU A 252 -8.58 -28.93 -24.40
C LEU A 252 -9.40 -29.87 -23.52
N ARG A 253 -8.74 -30.73 -22.73
CA ARG A 253 -9.43 -31.52 -21.70
C ARG A 253 -10.26 -30.58 -20.83
N PRO A 254 -11.58 -30.83 -20.62
CA PRO A 254 -12.51 -29.87 -19.99
C PRO A 254 -11.95 -29.21 -18.71
N ARG A 255 -11.28 -30.00 -17.87
CA ARG A 255 -10.76 -29.54 -16.56
C ARG A 255 -9.55 -28.60 -16.61
N ALA A 256 -8.67 -28.73 -17.61
CA ALA A 256 -7.50 -27.86 -17.73
C ALA A 256 -7.94 -26.47 -18.24
N ALA A 257 -8.87 -26.44 -19.20
CA ALA A 257 -9.49 -25.22 -19.69
C ALA A 257 -10.24 -24.46 -18.59
N GLU A 258 -10.99 -25.16 -17.74
CA GLU A 258 -11.66 -24.58 -16.56
C GLU A 258 -10.66 -23.94 -15.59
N THR A 259 -9.57 -24.64 -15.28
CA THR A 259 -8.55 -24.16 -14.34
C THR A 259 -7.84 -22.92 -14.88
N ARG A 260 -7.51 -22.91 -16.17
CA ARG A 260 -6.93 -21.75 -16.86
C ARG A 260 -7.88 -20.56 -16.86
N ALA A 261 -9.15 -20.77 -17.21
CA ALA A 261 -10.15 -19.71 -17.21
C ALA A 261 -10.37 -19.13 -15.81
N ALA A 262 -10.41 -19.98 -14.79
CA ALA A 262 -10.52 -19.58 -13.39
C ALA A 262 -9.32 -18.74 -12.94
N LEU A 263 -8.09 -19.12 -13.31
CA LEU A 263 -6.90 -18.32 -13.03
C LEU A 263 -6.94 -16.97 -13.74
N ILE A 264 -7.24 -16.95 -15.04
CA ILE A 264 -7.34 -15.69 -15.79
C ILE A 264 -8.38 -14.78 -15.15
N LYS A 265 -9.56 -15.31 -14.80
CA LYS A 265 -10.57 -14.53 -14.08
C LYS A 265 -9.99 -14.01 -12.76
N SER A 266 -9.39 -14.86 -11.93
CA SER A 266 -8.92 -14.46 -10.59
C SER A 266 -7.81 -13.40 -10.61
N ILE A 267 -6.87 -13.45 -11.55
CA ILE A 267 -5.75 -12.49 -11.59
C ILE A 267 -6.14 -11.10 -12.09
N PHE A 268 -7.24 -10.97 -12.84
CA PHE A 268 -7.75 -9.68 -13.30
C PHE A 268 -8.76 -9.07 -12.35
N MET A 269 -9.32 -9.86 -11.44
CA MET A 269 -10.24 -9.38 -10.41
C MET A 269 -9.49 -8.53 -9.40
N GLY A 270 -9.98 -7.31 -9.18
CA GLY A 270 -9.37 -6.39 -8.23
C GLY A 270 -9.41 -6.96 -6.82
N LYS A 271 -8.25 -7.27 -6.25
CA LYS A 271 -8.12 -7.55 -4.82
C LYS A 271 -8.54 -6.33 -4.01
N LYS A 272 -9.23 -6.59 -2.91
CA LYS A 272 -9.66 -5.57 -1.96
C LYS A 272 -8.44 -4.91 -1.34
N ILE A 273 -8.50 -3.58 -1.16
CA ILE A 273 -7.49 -2.88 -0.37
C ILE A 273 -7.90 -3.01 1.09
N THR A 274 -7.07 -3.70 1.87
CA THR A 274 -7.37 -4.01 3.28
C THR A 274 -6.45 -3.32 4.27
N HIS A 275 -5.37 -2.71 3.78
CA HIS A 275 -4.37 -2.01 4.58
C HIS A 275 -4.11 -0.64 3.97
N LEU A 276 -4.15 0.40 4.80
CA LEU A 276 -3.77 1.76 4.45
C LEU A 276 -2.79 2.28 5.50
N THR A 277 -1.62 2.73 5.08
CA THR A 277 -0.73 3.52 5.92
C THR A 277 -0.86 4.98 5.52
N LEU A 278 -1.12 5.85 6.48
CA LEU A 278 -1.16 7.31 6.33
C LEU A 278 0.05 7.89 7.05
N ARG A 279 0.97 8.50 6.30
CA ARG A 279 2.19 9.09 6.82
C ARG A 279 2.15 10.61 6.71
N MET A 280 2.44 11.27 7.82
CA MET A 280 2.70 12.70 7.88
C MET A 280 4.11 12.89 8.44
N SER A 281 4.99 13.44 7.62
CA SER A 281 6.36 13.79 7.99
C SER A 281 6.43 15.10 8.77
N ARG A 282 7.62 15.42 9.29
CA ARG A 282 7.93 16.71 9.93
C ARG A 282 7.58 17.95 9.08
N THR A 283 7.47 17.80 7.76
CA THR A 283 7.16 18.88 6.82
C THR A 283 5.71 18.90 6.36
N ASP A 284 4.89 17.95 6.80
CA ASP A 284 3.53 17.76 6.31
C ASP A 284 2.46 18.48 7.14
N TRP A 285 2.84 19.05 8.29
CA TRP A 285 1.95 19.80 9.17
C TRP A 285 1.64 21.21 8.61
N TRP A 286 0.45 21.76 8.88
CA TRP A 286 0.10 23.15 8.50
C TRP A 286 1.08 24.20 9.02
N ALA A 287 1.83 23.88 10.08
CA ALA A 287 2.83 24.75 10.70
C ALA A 287 4.16 24.83 9.93
N TRP A 288 4.23 24.41 8.65
CA TRP A 288 5.41 24.54 7.78
C TRP A 288 6.01 25.96 7.73
N THR A 289 5.23 26.99 8.08
CA THR A 289 5.64 28.40 8.12
C THR A 289 6.36 28.80 9.41
N SER A 290 6.54 27.89 10.37
CA SER A 290 7.08 28.22 11.69
C SER A 290 8.35 27.40 11.97
N CYS A 291 9.37 28.03 12.56
CA CYS A 291 10.61 27.34 12.94
C CYS A 291 10.31 26.15 13.87
N PRO A 292 11.18 25.13 13.94
CA PRO A 292 11.01 23.98 14.83
C PRO A 292 10.76 24.36 16.30
N GLN A 293 11.29 25.49 16.75
CA GLN A 293 11.16 26.01 18.12
C GLN A 293 9.87 26.78 18.36
N ALA A 294 9.20 27.26 17.30
CA ALA A 294 7.97 28.03 17.43
C ALA A 294 6.85 27.17 18.02
N GLY A 295 6.25 27.68 19.09
CA GLY A 295 5.19 27.01 19.85
C GLY A 295 5.65 25.81 20.67
N ALA A 296 6.92 25.39 20.62
CA ALA A 296 7.40 24.15 21.26
C ALA A 296 7.22 24.11 22.79
N ASN A 297 7.12 25.29 23.42
CA ASN A 297 6.88 25.41 24.87
C ASN A 297 5.43 25.13 25.28
N ASP A 298 4.50 25.10 24.33
CA ASP A 298 3.09 24.80 24.58
C ASP A 298 2.72 23.49 23.83
N PRO A 299 2.39 22.40 24.55
CA PRO A 299 1.97 21.15 23.94
C PRO A 299 0.70 21.27 23.07
N HIS A 300 -0.05 22.37 23.19
CA HIS A 300 -1.32 22.59 22.50
C HIS A 300 -1.26 23.57 21.32
N ASP A 301 -0.12 24.25 21.09
CA ASP A 301 -0.07 25.38 20.16
C ASP A 301 0.18 24.97 18.69
N ALA A 302 1.08 24.00 18.42
CA ALA A 302 1.68 23.86 17.07
C ALA A 302 1.54 22.51 16.33
N LEU A 303 0.79 21.52 16.82
CA LEU A 303 0.42 20.32 16.05
C LEU A 303 -1.05 19.99 16.26
N ARG A 304 -1.80 19.91 15.17
CA ARG A 304 -3.27 19.87 15.19
C ARG A 304 -3.71 18.91 14.11
N LEU A 305 -4.46 17.89 14.44
CA LEU A 305 -5.00 16.95 13.46
C LEU A 305 -6.32 16.41 14.03
N GLU A 306 -7.43 16.69 13.36
CA GLU A 306 -8.74 16.23 13.83
C GLU A 306 -9.51 15.58 12.67
N PRO A 307 -9.91 14.29 12.77
CA PRO A 307 -10.62 13.58 11.71
C PRO A 307 -11.99 14.14 11.33
N MET A 308 -12.60 14.92 12.23
CA MET A 308 -13.96 15.40 12.09
C MET A 308 -14.05 16.87 11.68
N ILE A 309 -12.98 17.45 11.15
CA ILE A 309 -12.95 18.80 10.54
C ILE A 309 -12.42 18.74 9.09
N ASN A 310 -12.56 19.85 8.35
CA ASN A 310 -12.05 20.01 6.98
C ASN A 310 -11.20 21.30 6.83
N VAL A 311 -10.54 21.48 5.67
CA VAL A 311 -9.64 22.62 5.39
C VAL A 311 -10.31 23.99 5.51
N THR A 312 -11.62 24.08 5.29
CA THR A 312 -12.31 25.37 5.24
C THR A 312 -12.48 25.98 6.63
N ASP A 313 -12.36 25.19 7.69
CA ASP A 313 -12.42 25.68 9.05
C ASP A 313 -11.09 26.33 9.46
N ARG A 314 -10.98 27.64 9.19
CA ARG A 314 -9.86 28.49 9.65
C ARG A 314 -9.89 28.79 11.16
N ARG A 315 -10.81 28.19 11.93
CA ARG A 315 -10.78 28.29 13.39
C ARG A 315 -9.46 27.72 13.92
N GLU A 316 -9.07 28.14 15.11
CA GLU A 316 -7.89 27.65 15.80
C GLU A 316 -8.02 26.13 16.02
N THR A 317 -7.53 25.34 15.07
CA THR A 317 -7.64 23.87 15.02
C THR A 317 -7.10 23.14 16.27
N SER A 318 -6.38 23.85 17.14
CA SER A 318 -5.89 23.35 18.43
C SER A 318 -7.04 23.12 19.41
N SER A 319 -8.00 24.05 19.48
CA SER A 319 -9.17 23.89 20.35
C SER A 319 -10.04 22.75 19.84
N ALA A 320 -10.22 22.61 18.53
CA ALA A 320 -11.03 21.56 17.92
C ALA A 320 -10.52 20.15 18.29
N MET A 321 -9.19 19.90 18.23
CA MET A 321 -8.64 18.60 18.58
C MET A 321 -8.88 18.25 20.07
N LEU A 322 -8.67 19.22 20.97
CA LEU A 322 -8.87 19.04 22.42
C LEU A 322 -10.36 18.93 22.79
N GLU A 323 -11.23 19.76 22.22
CA GLU A 323 -12.68 19.68 22.35
C GLU A 323 -13.19 18.32 21.87
N GLY A 324 -12.66 17.84 20.74
CA GLY A 324 -12.95 16.52 20.21
C GLY A 324 -12.45 15.39 21.11
N TYR A 325 -11.29 15.55 21.75
CA TYR A 325 -10.77 14.61 22.73
C TYR A 325 -11.66 14.53 23.98
N GLU A 326 -11.99 15.66 24.60
CA GLU A 326 -12.84 15.68 25.81
C GLU A 326 -14.23 15.13 25.51
N ALA A 327 -14.83 15.47 24.36
CA ALA A 327 -16.10 14.88 23.94
C ALA A 327 -16.03 13.35 23.84
N ARG A 328 -15.00 12.81 23.18
CA ARG A 328 -14.83 11.35 23.02
C ARG A 328 -14.55 10.64 24.34
N LYS A 329 -13.78 11.27 25.23
CA LYS A 329 -13.50 10.77 26.58
C LYS A 329 -14.77 10.64 27.42
N GLU A 330 -15.73 11.53 27.21
CA GLU A 330 -17.07 11.47 27.81
C GLU A 330 -18.03 10.53 27.06
N GLY A 331 -17.58 9.84 26.00
CA GLY A 331 -18.42 8.97 25.18
C GLY A 331 -19.38 9.74 24.25
N ARG A 332 -19.15 11.03 24.02
CA ARG A 332 -19.95 11.87 23.12
C ARG A 332 -19.27 11.97 21.74
N GLN A 333 -20.07 12.15 20.70
CA GLN A 333 -19.54 12.55 19.39
C GLN A 333 -19.17 14.04 19.41
N PRO A 334 -17.99 14.43 18.92
CA PRO A 334 -17.64 15.83 18.76
C PRO A 334 -18.60 16.54 17.81
N ASP A 335 -19.06 17.73 18.20
CA ASP A 335 -19.85 18.63 17.34
C ASP A 335 -19.15 19.98 17.26
N PHE A 336 -18.58 20.26 16.07
CA PHE A 336 -17.83 21.49 15.80
C PHE A 336 -18.72 22.60 15.19
N ASN A 337 -20.04 22.42 15.17
CA ASN A 337 -20.99 23.36 14.55
C ASN A 337 -20.64 23.65 13.07
N LEU A 338 -20.24 22.61 12.35
CA LEU A 338 -19.93 22.67 10.92
C LEU A 338 -21.22 22.77 10.11
N ASP A 339 -21.19 23.48 8.98
CA ASP A 339 -22.29 23.46 8.03
C ASP A 339 -22.36 22.13 7.25
N GLU A 340 -23.44 21.90 6.48
CA GLU A 340 -23.62 20.65 5.73
C GLU A 340 -22.54 20.42 4.65
N PHE A 341 -21.96 21.47 4.10
CA PHE A 341 -20.85 21.37 3.14
C PHE A 341 -19.56 20.96 3.85
N GLU A 342 -19.28 21.56 5.01
CA GLU A 342 -18.13 21.27 5.85
C GLU A 342 -18.17 19.85 6.42
N LYS A 343 -19.36 19.37 6.83
CA LYS A 343 -19.57 18.00 7.31
C LYS A 343 -19.17 16.93 6.29
N GLN A 344 -19.27 17.22 4.99
CA GLN A 344 -18.86 16.31 3.91
C GLN A 344 -17.34 16.25 3.73
N GLY A 345 -16.62 17.30 4.13
CA GLY A 345 -15.16 17.40 4.00
C GLY A 345 -14.36 16.65 5.07
N ARG A 346 -15.01 16.15 6.13
CA ARG A 346 -14.35 15.47 7.25
C ARG A 346 -13.60 14.24 6.79
N TRP A 347 -12.27 14.28 6.81
CA TRP A 347 -11.45 13.21 6.23
C TRP A 347 -11.64 11.86 6.95
N GLY A 348 -11.96 11.87 8.24
CA GLY A 348 -12.28 10.66 9.00
C GLY A 348 -13.59 9.99 8.58
N MET A 349 -14.55 10.74 8.04
CA MET A 349 -15.81 10.19 7.53
C MET A 349 -15.67 9.58 6.12
N GLN A 350 -14.63 9.95 5.38
CA GLN A 350 -14.42 9.50 3.99
C GLN A 350 -14.12 7.99 3.91
N PHE A 351 -13.66 7.35 4.99
CA PHE A 351 -13.35 5.92 5.01
C PHE A 351 -14.57 5.04 4.71
N ALA A 352 -15.75 5.37 5.24
CA ALA A 352 -16.97 4.60 5.01
C ALA A 352 -17.32 4.51 3.51
N GLU A 353 -17.21 5.64 2.80
CA GLU A 353 -17.55 5.69 1.39
C GLU A 353 -16.44 5.13 0.49
N TYR A 354 -15.18 5.45 0.80
CA TYR A 354 -14.08 5.29 -0.13
C TYR A 354 -13.15 4.10 0.19
N TRP A 355 -13.24 3.52 1.39
CA TRP A 355 -12.38 2.42 1.85
C TRP A 355 -13.20 1.29 2.50
N PRO A 356 -14.21 0.73 1.81
CA PRO A 356 -15.20 -0.17 2.41
C PRO A 356 -14.65 -1.50 2.93
N ASP A 357 -13.48 -1.92 2.43
CA ASP A 357 -12.84 -3.20 2.76
C ASP A 357 -11.68 -3.07 3.73
N LEU A 358 -11.38 -1.85 4.20
CA LEU A 358 -10.23 -1.58 5.07
C LEU A 358 -10.34 -2.41 6.36
N GLN A 359 -9.26 -3.09 6.70
CA GLN A 359 -9.13 -3.91 7.91
C GLN A 359 -8.22 -3.22 8.91
N THR A 360 -7.18 -2.55 8.42
CA THR A 360 -6.22 -1.83 9.23
C THR A 360 -5.91 -0.47 8.61
N LEU A 361 -5.77 0.53 9.48
CA LEU A 361 -5.23 1.84 9.17
C LEU A 361 -4.04 2.07 10.09
N GLU A 362 -2.87 2.32 9.51
CA GLU A 362 -1.69 2.73 10.26
C GLU A 362 -1.52 4.24 10.11
N LEU A 363 -1.46 4.96 11.22
CA LEU A 363 -1.22 6.40 11.26
C LEU A 363 0.20 6.66 11.74
N VAL A 364 1.07 7.17 10.87
CA VAL A 364 2.48 7.44 11.15
C VAL A 364 2.71 8.95 11.15
N LEU A 365 3.12 9.48 12.29
CA LEU A 365 3.30 10.90 12.52
C LEU A 365 4.74 11.19 12.93
N GLU A 366 5.39 12.10 12.23
CA GLU A 366 6.79 12.49 12.48
C GLU A 366 6.88 13.99 12.76
N THR A 367 7.71 14.37 13.73
CA THR A 367 8.06 15.76 14.00
C THR A 367 9.49 15.88 14.57
N TYR A 368 9.90 17.10 14.88
CA TYR A 368 11.16 17.38 15.58
C TYR A 368 11.09 16.97 17.05
N VAL A 369 12.17 16.48 17.63
CA VAL A 369 12.21 16.10 19.07
C VAL A 369 11.81 17.26 20.00
N VAL A 370 12.13 18.50 19.64
CA VAL A 370 11.72 19.68 20.42
C VAL A 370 10.19 19.85 20.50
N LYS A 371 9.43 19.24 19.56
CA LYS A 371 7.96 19.21 19.52
C LYS A 371 7.38 17.85 19.95
N GLU A 372 8.17 16.99 20.60
CA GLU A 372 7.71 15.65 21.00
C GLU A 372 6.49 15.71 21.92
N SER A 373 6.45 16.64 22.88
CA SER A 373 5.29 16.82 23.79
C SER A 373 3.99 17.20 23.05
N GLN A 374 4.10 17.94 21.94
CA GLN A 374 2.97 18.24 21.07
C GLN A 374 2.52 16.99 20.32
N LEU A 375 3.47 16.22 19.80
CA LEU A 375 3.15 14.95 19.13
C LEU A 375 2.49 13.97 20.09
N ASP A 376 2.97 13.87 21.34
CA ASP A 376 2.37 13.07 22.40
C ASP A 376 0.91 13.45 22.61
N SER A 377 0.60 14.74 22.64
CA SER A 377 -0.77 15.24 22.77
C SER A 377 -1.65 14.84 21.58
N VAL A 378 -1.12 14.90 20.35
CA VAL A 378 -1.82 14.41 19.14
C VAL A 378 -2.08 12.91 19.23
N VAL A 379 -1.08 12.12 19.65
CA VAL A 379 -1.18 10.67 19.78
C VAL A 379 -2.19 10.28 20.85
N GLU A 380 -2.20 10.93 22.01
CA GLU A 380 -3.22 10.72 23.06
C GLU A 380 -4.64 11.03 22.56
N CYS A 381 -4.80 12.08 21.74
CA CYS A 381 -6.09 12.36 21.12
C CYS A 381 -6.46 11.27 20.09
N ALA A 382 -5.50 10.82 19.28
CA ALA A 382 -5.70 9.85 18.23
C ALA A 382 -6.12 8.46 18.75
N LYS A 383 -5.69 8.08 19.96
CA LYS A 383 -6.09 6.83 20.62
C LYS A 383 -7.61 6.70 20.80
N LEU A 384 -8.34 7.82 20.86
CA LEU A 384 -9.81 7.84 20.97
C LEU A 384 -10.53 7.98 19.63
N TRP A 385 -9.80 8.16 18.52
CA TRP A 385 -10.43 8.32 17.21
C TRP A 385 -11.09 7.02 16.75
N THR A 386 -12.24 7.21 16.10
CA THR A 386 -12.96 6.15 15.42
C THR A 386 -13.24 6.59 13.99
N PHE A 387 -13.07 5.66 13.06
CA PHE A 387 -13.34 5.90 11.64
C PHE A 387 -14.48 5.00 11.19
N PRO A 388 -15.65 5.56 10.83
CA PRO A 388 -16.77 4.74 10.41
C PRO A 388 -16.44 3.99 9.13
N LEU A 389 -16.93 2.75 9.07
CA LEU A 389 -16.97 1.89 7.89
C LEU A 389 -18.43 1.46 7.64
N ASN A 390 -18.69 0.89 6.46
CA ASN A 390 -20.01 0.35 6.16
C ASN A 390 -20.38 -0.84 7.05
N GLU A 391 -21.69 -1.13 7.12
CA GLU A 391 -22.27 -2.28 7.82
C GLU A 391 -22.07 -2.26 9.36
N GLY A 392 -22.13 -1.08 9.98
CA GLY A 392 -22.00 -0.95 11.43
C GLY A 392 -20.62 -1.36 11.93
N ARG A 393 -19.58 -1.11 11.14
CA ARG A 393 -18.18 -1.37 11.50
C ARG A 393 -17.43 -0.06 11.59
N GLN A 394 -16.32 -0.07 12.31
CA GLN A 394 -15.45 1.09 12.43
C GLN A 394 -14.01 0.65 12.62
N LEU A 395 -13.06 1.54 12.36
CA LEU A 395 -11.67 1.38 12.76
C LEU A 395 -11.48 2.07 14.10
N GLU A 396 -10.88 1.37 15.04
CA GLU A 396 -10.52 1.86 16.37
C GLU A 396 -9.08 1.51 16.66
N TRP A 397 -8.39 2.32 17.47
CA TRP A 397 -7.05 1.99 17.93
C TRP A 397 -7.04 0.59 18.57
N ASN A 398 -6.06 -0.22 18.20
CA ASN A 398 -5.98 -1.61 18.63
C ASN A 398 -5.71 -1.77 20.14
N GLY A 399 -5.21 -0.72 20.80
CA GLY A 399 -4.83 -0.73 22.21
C GLY A 399 -3.42 -1.27 22.46
N GLU A 400 -2.67 -1.58 21.39
CA GLU A 400 -1.26 -1.93 21.49
C GLU A 400 -0.42 -0.68 21.71
N GLU A 401 0.74 -0.84 22.34
CA GLU A 401 1.68 0.25 22.57
C GLU A 401 2.05 0.90 21.22
N GLU A 402 2.01 2.23 21.20
CA GLU A 402 2.46 2.99 20.03
C GLU A 402 3.94 2.69 19.77
N SER A 403 4.31 2.49 18.52
CA SER A 403 5.73 2.44 18.19
C SER A 403 6.28 3.86 18.21
N SER A 404 7.44 4.05 18.83
CA SER A 404 8.15 5.33 18.86
C SER A 404 9.58 5.12 18.38
N ILE A 405 9.99 5.86 17.36
CA ILE A 405 11.33 5.81 16.78
C ILE A 405 11.91 7.21 16.85
N ARG A 406 13.02 7.35 17.58
CA ARG A 406 13.85 8.55 17.53
C ARG A 406 14.99 8.35 16.55
N TRP A 407 15.25 9.34 15.71
CA TRP A 407 16.31 9.26 14.70
C TRP A 407 16.95 10.63 14.45
N ARG A 408 18.17 10.61 13.93
CA ARG A 408 18.95 11.81 13.61
C ARG A 408 19.09 11.96 12.10
N GLY A 409 18.78 13.15 11.60
CA GLY A 409 18.91 13.51 10.19
C GLY A 409 20.05 14.48 9.93
N ALA A 410 19.97 15.22 8.82
CA ALA A 410 20.93 16.28 8.50
C ALA A 410 20.94 17.40 9.55
N ARG A 411 22.03 18.20 9.55
CA ARG A 411 22.16 19.40 10.40
C ARG A 411 21.15 20.49 10.02
N GLU A 412 20.84 20.57 8.74
CA GLU A 412 19.89 21.50 8.17
C GLU A 412 19.25 20.83 6.97
N TYR A 413 17.94 20.95 6.86
CA TYR A 413 17.23 20.63 5.63
C TYR A 413 17.05 21.94 4.88
N SER A 414 17.46 21.98 3.61
CA SER A 414 17.14 23.12 2.75
C SER A 414 15.62 23.14 2.54
N TYR A 415 14.94 24.00 3.28
CA TYR A 415 13.57 24.36 2.97
C TYR A 415 13.61 25.36 1.81
N ASP A 416 12.62 25.26 0.92
CA ASP A 416 12.62 25.89 -0.39
C ASP A 416 13.11 27.36 -0.37
N ASP A 417 14.24 27.58 -1.05
CA ASP A 417 14.91 28.88 -1.16
C ASP A 417 14.02 29.89 -1.92
N GLU A 418 13.03 29.40 -2.69
CA GLU A 418 12.06 30.22 -3.42
C GLU A 418 11.08 30.97 -2.50
N LEU A 419 10.84 30.49 -1.27
CA LEU A 419 10.10 31.23 -0.24
C LEU A 419 11.00 32.13 0.62
N GLY A 420 12.33 32.10 0.39
CA GLY A 420 13.31 32.87 1.17
C GLY A 420 13.39 32.47 2.65
N MET A 421 12.90 31.28 3.01
CA MET A 421 12.79 30.79 4.38
C MET A 421 13.85 29.70 4.65
N SER A 422 15.13 30.05 4.54
CA SER A 422 16.17 29.29 5.24
C SER A 422 16.04 29.60 6.72
N TRP A 423 15.59 28.65 7.55
CA TRP A 423 15.54 28.84 8.99
C TRP A 423 16.98 28.90 9.51
N PRO A 424 17.48 30.07 9.97
CA PRO A 424 18.79 30.11 10.57
C PRO A 424 18.75 29.18 11.78
N ASN A 425 19.64 28.20 11.81
CA ASN A 425 19.95 27.47 13.03
C ASN A 425 20.48 28.51 14.04
N GLU A 426 19.59 29.13 14.82
CA GLU A 426 19.98 29.52 16.16
C GLU A 426 20.47 28.21 16.79
N GLN A 427 21.77 28.15 17.06
CA GLN A 427 22.40 26.98 17.67
C GLN A 427 21.45 26.45 18.72
N PRO A 428 21.07 25.17 18.68
CA PRO A 428 20.20 24.63 19.71
C PRO A 428 20.89 24.95 21.03
N ASN A 429 20.37 25.95 21.76
CA ASN A 429 20.67 26.11 23.16
C ASN A 429 20.52 24.70 23.70
N LYS A 430 21.57 24.16 24.32
CA LYS A 430 21.64 22.79 24.83
C LYS A 430 20.33 22.49 25.58
N HIS A 431 19.34 22.01 24.85
CA HIS A 431 18.09 21.60 25.43
C HIS A 431 18.42 20.18 25.81
N GLU A 432 18.85 20.05 27.07
CA GLU A 432 18.95 18.76 27.70
C GLU A 432 17.53 18.20 27.74
N SER A 433 17.17 17.46 26.69
CA SER A 433 15.91 16.75 26.64
C SER A 433 15.86 15.82 27.86
N PRO A 434 14.83 15.93 28.72
CA PRO A 434 14.77 15.16 29.96
C PRO A 434 14.49 13.67 29.74
N SER A 435 14.16 13.25 28.51
CA SER A 435 13.89 11.85 28.16
C SER A 435 15.19 11.14 27.77
N LYS A 436 15.84 10.52 28.76
CA LYS A 436 17.07 9.72 28.63
C LYS A 436 16.84 8.26 28.17
N ASP A 437 15.60 7.82 28.02
CA ASP A 437 15.32 6.38 28.04
C ASP A 437 15.05 5.74 26.66
N ILE A 438 14.88 6.52 25.59
CA ILE A 438 14.71 5.97 24.22
C ILE A 438 16.03 6.10 23.45
N PRO A 439 16.69 4.99 23.08
CA PRO A 439 17.90 5.05 22.28
C PRO A 439 17.60 5.64 20.90
N VAL A 440 18.40 6.63 20.49
CA VAL A 440 18.35 7.17 19.12
C VAL A 440 18.75 6.04 18.18
N THR A 441 17.84 5.66 17.27
CA THR A 441 18.10 4.62 16.30
C THR A 441 19.07 5.18 15.26
N GLN A 442 20.27 4.61 15.21
CA GLN A 442 21.19 4.82 14.11
C GLN A 442 20.67 4.02 12.91
N TRP A 443 19.92 4.70 12.04
CA TRP A 443 19.22 4.08 10.91
C TRP A 443 20.08 3.98 9.64
N ARG A 444 21.31 4.53 9.65
CA ARG A 444 22.30 4.39 8.57
C ARG A 444 23.59 3.76 9.10
N PRO A 445 24.26 2.91 8.31
CA PRO A 445 25.64 2.52 8.59
C PRO A 445 26.48 3.79 8.76
N THR A 446 27.23 3.89 9.86
CA THR A 446 28.20 4.98 10.05
C THR A 446 29.23 4.87 8.94
N VAL A 447 29.34 5.91 8.10
CA VAL A 447 30.57 6.12 7.35
C VAL A 447 31.60 6.56 8.38
N ASP A 448 32.80 5.98 8.37
CA ASP A 448 33.84 6.02 9.42
C ASP A 448 34.34 7.42 9.87
N ASP A 449 33.72 8.51 9.41
CA ASP A 449 34.01 9.88 9.81
C ASP A 449 33.11 10.34 10.98
N GLU A 450 33.25 9.67 12.14
CA GLU A 450 32.63 10.13 13.41
C GLU A 450 33.10 11.55 13.83
N ALA A 451 34.19 12.04 13.24
CA ALA A 451 34.77 13.35 13.55
C ALA A 451 33.93 14.54 13.07
N ASP A 452 32.96 14.35 12.16
CA ASP A 452 32.07 15.42 11.67
C ASP A 452 30.59 15.18 12.06
N ALA A 453 30.34 14.35 13.07
CA ALA A 453 29.02 14.13 13.68
C ALA A 453 28.57 15.32 14.55
N GLY A 454 28.62 16.53 14.01
CA GLY A 454 27.92 17.69 14.58
C GLY A 454 26.44 17.38 14.81
N LEU A 455 25.80 18.19 15.66
CA LEU A 455 24.42 18.05 16.15
C LEU A 455 23.40 18.00 15.00
N GLY A 456 23.26 16.85 14.34
CA GLY A 456 22.19 16.59 13.38
C GLY A 456 20.85 16.80 14.07
N GLN A 457 19.87 17.29 13.31
CA GLN A 457 18.54 17.53 13.87
C GLN A 457 17.91 16.19 14.26
N GLU A 458 17.29 16.16 15.44
CA GLU A 458 16.65 14.96 15.95
C GLU A 458 15.14 14.99 15.70
N PHE A 459 14.62 13.83 15.32
CA PHE A 459 13.24 13.59 14.95
C PHE A 459 12.66 12.47 15.79
N VAL A 460 11.35 12.55 15.99
CA VAL A 460 10.56 11.50 16.61
C VAL A 460 9.44 11.12 15.65
N MET A 461 9.25 9.81 15.47
CA MET A 461 8.18 9.23 14.67
C MET A 461 7.37 8.32 15.56
N LYS A 462 6.05 8.48 15.56
CA LYS A 462 5.10 7.63 16.27
C LYS A 462 4.13 6.97 15.30
N SER A 463 3.81 5.70 15.52
CA SER A 463 2.80 4.98 14.74
C SER A 463 1.70 4.41 15.61
N LEU A 464 0.44 4.61 15.20
CA LEU A 464 -0.75 3.99 15.78
C LEU A 464 -1.42 3.08 14.75
N VAL A 465 -1.87 1.90 15.20
CA VAL A 465 -2.62 0.97 14.35
C VAL A 465 -4.09 0.93 14.78
N PHE A 466 -4.97 1.24 13.84
CA PHE A 466 -6.41 1.12 13.97
C PHE A 466 -6.87 -0.16 13.28
N THR A 467 -7.72 -0.92 13.95
CA THR A 467 -8.23 -2.22 13.47
C THR A 467 -9.74 -2.19 13.33
N ARG A 468 -10.25 -2.91 12.34
CA ARG A 468 -11.68 -3.03 12.07
C ARG A 468 -12.37 -3.80 13.18
N ARG A 469 -13.35 -3.15 13.82
CA ARG A 469 -14.24 -3.72 14.83
C ARG A 469 -15.70 -3.53 14.45
N ARG A 470 -16.58 -4.31 15.07
CA ARG A 470 -18.04 -4.07 15.00
C ARG A 470 -18.36 -2.92 15.96
N SER A 471 -19.13 -1.96 15.50
CA SER A 471 -19.60 -0.86 16.34
C SER A 471 -20.51 -1.43 17.43
N VAL A 472 -20.24 -1.06 18.69
CA VAL A 472 -20.99 -1.55 19.87
C VAL A 472 -22.44 -1.04 19.83
N ASP A 473 -22.68 0.11 19.20
CA ASP A 473 -24.01 0.74 19.09
C ASP A 473 -24.87 0.16 17.96
N ALA A 474 -24.34 -0.76 17.15
CA ALA A 474 -25.07 -1.41 16.07
C ALA A 474 -25.97 -2.57 16.54
N THR A 475 -26.39 -2.59 17.80
CA THR A 475 -27.60 -3.33 18.22
C THR A 475 -28.84 -2.63 17.66
N VAL A 476 -29.02 -2.75 16.35
CA VAL A 476 -30.33 -2.53 15.73
C VAL A 476 -31.24 -3.64 16.28
N PRO A 477 -32.38 -3.31 16.90
CA PRO A 477 -33.41 -4.31 17.16
C PRO A 477 -33.81 -4.87 15.81
N LEU A 478 -33.49 -6.14 15.56
CA LEU A 478 -34.13 -6.90 14.51
C LEU A 478 -35.59 -7.07 14.93
N ASP A 479 -36.43 -6.11 14.56
CA ASP A 479 -37.87 -6.34 14.47
C ASP A 479 -38.06 -7.44 13.41
N ILE A 480 -38.29 -8.67 13.90
CA ILE A 480 -38.73 -9.83 13.12
C ILE A 480 -40.25 -9.86 13.07
#